data_AF-W7KEI1-F1
#
_entry.id   AF-W7KEI1-F1
#
_cell.length_a   1.000
_cell.length_b   1.000
_cell.length_c   1.000
_cell.angle_alpha   90.00
_cell.angle_beta   90.00
_cell.angle_gamma   90.00
#
_symmetry.space_group_name_H-M   'P 1'
#
loop_
_entity.id
_entity.type
_entity.pdbx_description
1 polymer ?
#
loop_
_entity_poly.entity_id
_entity_poly.type
_entity_poly.pdbx_seq_one_letter_code
_entity_poly.pdbx_strand_id
1 'polypeptide(L)' 'MASIPASELPECEKQELLCTYAALILHEEKMSITSDNILKLIKNSNNTVLPYLPMLFERALKGKDIQ' A
#
# COMPACT_ATOMS: atom_id res chain seq x y z
N MET A 1 10.56 11.22 10.74
CA MET A 1 10.37 11.95 9.49
C MET A 1 11.71 11.99 8.77
N ALA A 2 11.90 11.21 7.71
CA ALA A 2 13.19 11.08 7.03
C ALA A 2 13.57 12.39 6.32
N SER A 3 14.85 12.77 6.41
CA SER A 3 15.42 14.05 5.94
C SER A 3 15.55 14.15 4.41
N ILE A 4 14.87 13.29 3.65
CA ILE A 4 15.04 13.10 2.20
C ILE A 4 13.71 13.43 1.51
N PRO A 5 13.69 14.25 0.44
CA PRO A 5 12.47 14.54 -0.29
C PRO A 5 11.89 13.26 -0.90
N ALA A 6 10.56 13.15 -0.95
CA ALA A 6 9.87 11.97 -1.49
C ALA A 6 10.32 11.61 -2.92
N SER A 7 10.84 12.57 -3.67
CA SER A 7 11.42 12.39 -4.99
C SER A 7 12.66 11.49 -5.00
N GLU A 8 13.48 11.51 -3.94
CA GLU A 8 14.75 10.78 -3.83
C GLU A 8 14.64 9.43 -3.12
N LEU A 9 13.44 9.02 -2.69
CA LEU A 9 13.27 7.70 -2.08
C LEU A 9 13.57 6.60 -3.10
N PRO A 10 14.30 5.54 -2.70
CA PRO A 10 14.50 4.37 -3.53
C PRO A 10 13.14 3.76 -3.91
N GLU A 11 13.04 3.25 -5.14
CA GLU A 11 11.76 2.78 -5.69
C GLU A 11 11.12 1.69 -4.82
N CYS A 12 11.92 0.82 -4.21
CA CYS A 12 11.44 -0.20 -3.29
C CYS A 12 10.71 0.40 -2.06
N GLU A 13 11.28 1.46 -1.47
CA GLU A 13 10.71 2.11 -0.29
C GLU A 13 9.46 2.92 -0.65
N LYS A 14 9.45 3.55 -1.84
CA LYS A 14 8.23 4.16 -2.41
C LYS A 14 7.11 3.13 -2.58
N GLN A 15 7.43 1.94 -3.07
CA GLN A 15 6.45 0.87 -3.31
C GLN A 15 5.87 0.30 -2.01
N GLU A 16 6.71 0.12 -0.99
CA GLU A 16 6.26 -0.25 0.35
C GLU A 16 5.33 0.80 0.92
N LEU A 17 5.75 2.07 0.93
CA LEU A 17 4.93 3.20 1.41
C LEU A 17 3.60 3.29 0.67
N LEU A 18 3.59 3.11 -0.66
CA LEU A 18 2.36 3.13 -1.45
C LEU A 18 1.39 2.02 -1.05
N CYS A 19 1.88 0.79 -0.84
CA CYS A 19 1.04 -0.31 -0.35
C CYS A 19 0.48 -0.02 1.04
N THR A 20 1.28 0.54 1.95
CA THR A 20 0.83 0.89 3.29
C THR A 20 -0.23 1.99 3.26
N TYR A 21 -0.04 3.04 2.45
CA TYR A 21 -1.03 4.10 2.27
C TYR A 21 -2.31 3.59 1.60
N ALA A 22 -2.20 2.74 0.59
CA ALA A 22 -3.38 2.13 -0.04
C ALA A 22 -4.16 1.27 0.97
N ALA A 23 -3.48 0.49 1.81
CA ALA A 23 -4.13 -0.28 2.87
C ALA A 23 -4.83 0.61 3.91
N LEU A 24 -4.21 1.73 4.31
CA LEU A 24 -4.81 2.71 5.21
C LEU A 24 -6.05 3.38 4.60
N ILE A 25 -6.00 3.76 3.32
CA ILE A 25 -7.16 4.34 2.62
C ILE A 25 -8.33 3.34 2.59
N LEU A 26 -8.05 2.09 2.22
CA LEU A 26 -9.09 1.05 2.22
C LEU A 26 -9.68 0.81 3.62
N HIS A 27 -8.85 0.94 4.67
CA HIS A 27 -9.31 0.85 6.05
C HIS A 27 -10.23 2.01 6.44
N GLU A 28 -9.85 3.25 6.13
CA GLU A 28 -10.68 4.45 6.36
C GLU A 28 -12.02 4.37 5.62
N GLU A 29 -12.00 3.86 4.38
CA GLU A 29 -13.20 3.64 3.56
C GLU A 29 -14.00 2.40 3.98
N LYS A 30 -13.56 1.66 5.01
CA LYS A 30 -14.13 0.38 5.48
C LYS A 30 -14.31 -0.65 4.35
N MET A 31 -13.45 -0.58 3.34
CA MET A 31 -13.38 -1.54 2.25
C MET A 31 -12.45 -2.70 2.60
N SER A 32 -12.65 -3.83 1.94
CA SER A 32 -11.81 -5.00 2.14
C SER A 32 -10.39 -4.76 1.63
N ILE A 33 -9.40 -4.90 2.51
CA ILE A 33 -7.98 -4.80 2.18
C ILE A 33 -7.55 -6.07 1.44
N THR A 34 -7.82 -6.09 0.14
CA THR A 34 -7.48 -7.20 -0.77
C THR A 34 -6.39 -6.77 -1.73
N SER A 35 -5.60 -7.73 -2.22
CA SER A 35 -4.56 -7.47 -3.22
C SER A 35 -5.09 -6.76 -4.46
N ASP A 36 -6.32 -7.09 -4.90
CA ASP A 36 -6.96 -6.45 -6.05
C ASP A 36 -7.31 -4.97 -5.80
N ASN A 37 -7.85 -4.64 -4.62
CA ASN A 37 -8.21 -3.26 -4.26
C ASN A 37 -6.96 -2.38 -4.10
N ILE A 38 -5.90 -2.92 -3.50
CA ILE A 38 -4.61 -2.24 -3.39
C ILE A 38 -4.03 -1.98 -4.79
N LEU A 39 -4.05 -2.98 -5.68
CA LEU A 39 -3.57 -2.83 -7.06
C LEU A 39 -4.38 -1.79 -7.86
N LYS A 40 -5.71 -1.71 -7.66
CA LYS A 40 -6.56 -0.69 -8.28
C LYS A 40 -6.18 0.72 -7.83
N LEU A 41 -6.00 0.94 -6.53
CA LEU A 41 -5.57 2.25 -6.01
C LEU A 41 -4.22 2.67 -6.58
N ILE A 42 -3.27 1.76 -6.63
CA ILE A 42 -1.92 2.03 -7.11
C ILE A 42 -1.92 2.35 -8.62
N LYS A 43 -2.72 1.62 -9.40
CA LYS A 43 -2.94 1.91 -10.83
C LYS A 43 -3.59 3.28 -11.03
N ASN A 44 -4.56 3.66 -10.20
CA ASN A 44 -5.18 4.99 -10.24
C ASN A 44 -4.16 6.10 -9.92
N SER A 45 -3.18 5.83 -9.07
CA SER A 45 -2.08 6.75 -8.77
C SER A 45 -0.98 6.78 -9.83
N ASN A 46 -1.13 6.08 -10.98
CA ASN A 46 -0.08 5.94 -12.02
C ASN A 46 1.26 5.41 -11.50
N ASN A 47 1.24 4.65 -10.41
CA ASN A 47 2.43 4.05 -9.82
C ASN A 47 2.44 2.54 -10.07
N THR A 48 3.62 1.92 -9.93
CA THR A 48 3.79 0.46 -10.04
C THR A 48 4.38 -0.08 -8.76
N VAL A 49 3.82 -1.19 -8.25
CA VAL A 49 4.35 -1.93 -7.10
C VAL A 49 4.60 -3.38 -7.47
N LEU A 50 5.48 -4.02 -6.70
CA LEU A 50 5.73 -5.45 -6.82
C LEU A 50 4.47 -6.24 -6.44
N PRO A 51 4.02 -7.21 -7.26
CA PRO A 51 2.78 -7.95 -7.03
C PRO A 51 2.73 -8.75 -5.72
N TYR A 52 3.89 -9.09 -5.15
CA TYR A 52 3.95 -9.82 -3.88
C TYR A 52 3.60 -8.95 -2.67
N LEU A 53 3.82 -7.62 -2.74
CA LEU A 53 3.55 -6.69 -1.63
C LEU A 53 2.05 -6.62 -1.31
N PRO A 54 1.13 -6.35 -2.26
CA PRO A 54 -0.30 -6.39 -2.00
C PRO A 54 -0.77 -7.73 -1.41
N MET A 55 -0.18 -8.84 -1.86
CA MET A 55 -0.51 -10.19 -1.37
C MET A 55 0.00 -10.42 0.07
N LEU A 56 1.15 -9.85 0.42
CA LEU A 56 1.71 -9.84 1.77
C LEU A 56 0.82 -9.01 2.70
N PHE A 57 0.43 -7.80 2.29
CA PHE A 57 -0.44 -6.91 3.07
C PHE A 57 -1.83 -7.51 3.26
N GLU A 58 -2.43 -8.10 2.23
CA GLU A 58 -3.70 -8.84 2.35
C GLU A 58 -3.58 -9.94 3.43
N ARG A 59 -2.50 -10.75 3.40
CA ARG A 59 -2.29 -11.81 4.39
C ARG A 59 -1.98 -11.30 5.79
N ALA A 60 -1.21 -10.22 5.90
CA ALA A 60 -0.80 -9.64 7.18
C ALA A 60 -1.96 -8.93 7.90
N LEU A 61 -2.87 -8.34 7.13
CA LEU A 61 -4.02 -7.59 7.64
C LEU A 61 -5.29 -8.44 7.71
N LYS A 62 -5.31 -9.62 7.09
CA LYS A 62 -6.38 -10.61 7.24
C LYS A 62 -6.47 -11.07 8.69
N GLY A 63 -7.49 -10.59 9.39
CA GLY A 63 -7.76 -10.92 10.79
C GLY A 63 -7.07 -10.00 11.81
N LYS A 64 -6.56 -8.84 11.38
CA LYS A 64 -6.03 -7.80 12.27
C LYS A 64 -6.85 -6.53 12.13
N ASP A 65 -7.46 -6.10 13.23
CA ASP A 65 -8.02 -4.75 13.35
C ASP A 65 -6.84 -3.76 13.38
N ILE A 66 -6.77 -2.90 12.37
CA ILE A 66 -5.83 -1.78 12.33
C ILE A 66 -6.46 -0.68 13.19
N GLN A 67 -6.26 -0.74 14.52
CA GLN A 67 -6.70 0.31 15.45
C GLN A 67 -5.76 1.51 15.46
#